data_AF-A0A850MUT8-F1
#
_entry.id   AF-A0A850MUT8-F1
#
_cell.length_a   1.000
_cell.length_b   1.000
_cell.length_c   1.000
_cell.angle_alpha   90.00
_cell.angle_beta   90.00
_cell.angle_gamma   90.00
#
_symmetry.space_group_name_H-M   'P 1'
#
loop_
_entity.id
_entity.type
_entity.pdbx_description
1 polymer ?
#
loop_
_entity_poly.entity_id
_entity_poly.type
_entity_poly.pdbx_seq_one_letter_code
_entity_poly.pdbx_strand_id
1 'polypeptide(L)'
;MEKSKGKALALYTYAYIPMLEPTFSVFYEKFISEIEPHLPKILEAIDKKADHKKANWPAYLSDKDLAMALSNIHDGEKADAYKAWLSGIRMSSTELRGLKITSPLVGDYKKYEVMRTLIEHSLIVFSSFTLIVDELENAPPGLAKGLGDALRDLIDSFYDKFSLVCSYTTEIADEMIDWGYGKFLYKRLEHEVKMDALGIDATIALLRTHHECYRKAKYKVKDELFPFEESGVKQLIELIDPKECYPRTILTNCGVLGEQAAKQNIKVTAKLVDASKEFLSYLV
;
A
#
# COMPACT_ATOMS: atom_id res chain seq x y z
N MET A 1 -40.40 3.29 7.36
CA MET A 1 -39.05 2.76 7.71
C MET A 1 -38.35 2.40 6.43
N GLU A 2 -37.66 3.37 5.84
CA GLU A 2 -36.73 3.11 4.75
C GLU A 2 -35.63 2.19 5.27
N LYS A 3 -35.48 1.02 4.65
CA LYS A 3 -34.27 0.21 4.81
C LYS A 3 -33.11 1.10 4.37
N SER A 4 -32.25 1.50 5.31
CA SER A 4 -31.01 2.19 4.98
C SER A 4 -30.30 1.32 3.95
N LYS A 5 -30.19 1.83 2.71
CA LYS A 5 -29.29 1.29 1.70
C LYS A 5 -27.92 1.28 2.35
N GLY A 6 -27.47 0.11 2.82
CA GLY A 6 -26.14 -0.04 3.40
C GLY A 6 -25.16 0.52 2.37
N LYS A 7 -24.35 1.51 2.77
CA LYS A 7 -23.32 2.07 1.89
C LYS A 7 -22.56 0.90 1.30
N ALA A 8 -22.55 0.83 -0.03
CA ALA A 8 -21.78 -0.15 -0.76
C ALA A 8 -20.32 0.05 -0.35
N LEU A 9 -19.76 -0.91 0.39
CA LEU A 9 -18.42 -0.79 0.95
C LEU A 9 -17.43 -1.18 -0.15
N ALA A 10 -16.54 -0.25 -0.52
CA ALA A 10 -15.38 -0.57 -1.35
C ALA A 10 -14.32 -1.27 -0.49
N LEU A 11 -13.64 -2.26 -1.05
CA LEU A 11 -12.47 -2.88 -0.44
C LEU A 11 -11.22 -2.17 -0.98
N TYR A 12 -10.33 -1.76 -0.08
CA TYR A 12 -9.05 -1.15 -0.41
C TYR A 12 -7.94 -2.11 0.01
N THR A 13 -6.97 -2.32 -0.86
CA THR A 13 -5.84 -3.21 -0.62
C THR A 13 -4.57 -2.50 -1.05
N TYR A 14 -3.59 -2.44 -0.14
CA TYR A 14 -2.31 -1.78 -0.36
C TYR A 14 -1.16 -2.79 -0.52
N ALA A 15 -0.47 -2.77 -1.65
CA ALA A 15 0.74 -3.53 -1.86
C ALA A 15 1.85 -2.61 -2.38
N TYR A 16 3.10 -3.01 -2.20
CA TYR A 16 4.24 -2.24 -2.70
C TYR A 16 5.34 -3.16 -3.22
N ILE A 17 6.15 -2.65 -4.14
CA ILE A 17 7.32 -3.37 -4.66
C ILE A 17 8.55 -2.97 -3.86
N PRO A 18 9.08 -3.84 -2.98
CA PRO A 18 10.19 -3.45 -2.12
C PRO A 18 11.50 -3.34 -2.91
N MET A 19 12.29 -2.31 -2.61
CA MET A 19 13.59 -2.08 -3.22
C MET A 19 14.59 -3.25 -3.06
N LEU A 20 14.59 -3.93 -1.90
CA LEU A 20 15.57 -4.98 -1.59
C LEU A 20 15.25 -6.34 -2.22
N GLU A 21 13.96 -6.66 -2.40
CA GLU A 21 13.52 -7.94 -2.96
C GLU A 21 12.32 -7.74 -3.92
N PRO A 22 12.54 -7.07 -5.06
CA PRO A 22 11.48 -6.72 -5.99
C PRO A 22 11.05 -7.96 -6.80
N THR A 23 10.23 -8.80 -6.18
CA THR A 23 9.69 -10.02 -6.80
C THR A 23 8.16 -10.01 -6.75
N PHE A 24 7.52 -10.69 -7.70
CA PHE A 24 6.06 -10.87 -7.68
C PHE A 24 5.60 -11.64 -6.43
N SER A 25 6.45 -12.52 -5.90
CA SER A 25 6.18 -13.27 -4.67
C SER A 25 5.96 -12.35 -3.48
N VAL A 26 6.84 -11.37 -3.29
CA VAL A 26 6.75 -10.43 -2.16
C VAL A 26 5.60 -9.44 -2.37
N PHE A 27 5.35 -8.99 -3.60
CA PHE A 27 4.15 -8.20 -3.94
C PHE A 27 2.85 -8.97 -3.59
N TYR A 28 2.77 -10.22 -4.00
CA TYR A 28 1.64 -11.10 -3.74
C TYR A 28 1.43 -11.36 -2.25
N GLU A 29 2.50 -11.60 -1.49
CA GLU A 29 2.42 -11.77 -0.03
C GLU A 29 1.79 -10.55 0.66
N LYS A 30 2.19 -9.34 0.25
CA LYS A 30 1.61 -8.08 0.76
C LYS A 30 0.13 -7.94 0.40
N PHE A 31 -0.23 -8.29 -0.84
CA PHE A 31 -1.63 -8.36 -1.25
C PHE A 31 -2.43 -9.30 -0.35
N ILE A 32 -1.91 -10.51 -0.06
CA ILE A 32 -2.59 -11.47 0.82
C ILE A 32 -2.70 -10.94 2.25
N SER A 33 -1.67 -10.29 2.80
CA SER A 33 -1.74 -9.74 4.16
C SER A 33 -2.83 -8.67 4.33
N GLU A 34 -3.09 -7.89 3.28
CA GLU A 34 -4.18 -6.90 3.28
C GLU A 34 -5.56 -7.53 3.09
N ILE A 35 -5.65 -8.65 2.37
CA ILE A 35 -6.90 -9.39 2.15
C ILE A 35 -7.28 -10.24 3.36
N GLU A 36 -6.30 -10.76 4.10
CA GLU A 36 -6.50 -11.70 5.18
C GLU A 36 -7.55 -11.27 6.22
N PRO A 37 -7.57 -10.00 6.71
CA PRO A 37 -8.59 -9.53 7.65
C PRO A 37 -10.02 -9.60 7.09
N HIS A 38 -10.17 -9.58 5.77
CA HIS A 38 -11.46 -9.61 5.08
C HIS A 38 -11.88 -11.02 4.65
N LEU A 39 -10.96 -12.00 4.68
CA LEU A 39 -11.23 -13.38 4.29
C LEU A 39 -12.46 -13.97 4.98
N PRO A 40 -12.70 -13.84 6.30
CA PRO A 40 -13.89 -14.44 6.92
C PRO A 40 -15.20 -14.03 6.23
N LYS A 41 -15.34 -12.76 5.86
CA LYS A 41 -16.53 -12.22 5.19
C LYS A 41 -16.63 -12.71 3.74
N ILE A 42 -15.49 -12.81 3.04
CA ILE A 42 -15.41 -13.33 1.67
C ILE A 42 -15.77 -14.82 1.65
N LEU A 43 -15.22 -15.60 2.59
CA LEU A 43 -15.44 -17.03 2.72
C LEU A 43 -16.90 -17.35 3.07
N GLU A 44 -17.54 -16.56 3.93
CA GLU A 44 -18.98 -16.70 4.22
C GLU A 44 -19.84 -16.51 2.95
N ALA A 45 -19.47 -15.56 2.08
CA ALA A 45 -20.15 -15.34 0.82
C ALA A 45 -19.90 -16.46 -0.19
N ILE A 46 -18.68 -16.99 -0.25
CA ILE A 46 -18.34 -18.18 -1.04
C ILE A 46 -19.17 -19.37 -0.58
N ASP A 47 -19.23 -19.63 0.73
CA ASP A 47 -19.98 -20.76 1.30
C ASP A 47 -21.47 -20.69 0.92
N LYS A 48 -22.08 -19.51 1.06
CA LYS A 48 -23.47 -19.26 0.65
C LYS A 48 -23.68 -19.49 -0.85
N LYS A 49 -22.74 -19.05 -1.70
CA LYS A 49 -22.81 -19.24 -3.16
C LYS A 49 -22.56 -20.69 -3.58
N ALA A 50 -21.84 -21.45 -2.77
CA ALA A 50 -21.59 -22.87 -2.95
C ALA A 50 -22.66 -23.77 -2.27
N ASP A 51 -23.84 -23.22 -1.96
CA ASP A 51 -24.96 -23.91 -1.28
C ASP A 51 -24.58 -24.56 0.06
N HIS A 52 -23.66 -23.94 0.81
CA HIS A 52 -23.13 -24.46 2.08
C HIS A 52 -22.50 -25.86 1.97
N LYS A 53 -22.06 -26.24 0.76
CA LYS A 53 -21.47 -27.55 0.48
C LYS A 53 -20.03 -27.39 0.02
N LYS A 54 -19.08 -27.75 0.88
CA LYS A 54 -17.63 -27.72 0.58
C LYS A 54 -17.25 -28.52 -0.68
N ALA A 55 -17.98 -29.58 -0.99
CA ALA A 55 -17.77 -30.36 -2.21
C ALA A 55 -17.97 -29.53 -3.50
N ASN A 56 -18.71 -28.44 -3.44
CA ASN A 56 -18.97 -27.55 -4.57
C ASN A 56 -17.87 -26.48 -4.75
N TRP A 57 -17.06 -26.20 -3.72
CA TRP A 57 -16.06 -25.12 -3.76
C TRP A 57 -15.02 -25.29 -4.89
N PRO A 58 -14.49 -26.50 -5.17
CA PRO A 58 -13.52 -26.65 -6.27
C PRO A 58 -14.11 -26.33 -7.65
N ALA A 59 -15.39 -26.60 -7.87
CA ALA A 59 -16.07 -26.25 -9.10
C ALA A 59 -16.36 -24.75 -9.17
N TYR A 60 -16.76 -24.16 -8.04
CA TYR A 60 -17.06 -22.74 -7.95
C TYR A 60 -15.81 -21.85 -8.12
N LEU A 61 -14.70 -22.21 -7.46
CA LEU A 61 -13.43 -21.48 -7.54
C LEU A 61 -12.58 -21.87 -8.75
N SER A 62 -12.97 -22.89 -9.51
CA SER A 62 -12.20 -23.44 -10.64
C SER A 62 -10.76 -23.84 -10.31
N ASP A 63 -10.45 -24.05 -9.02
CA ASP A 63 -9.12 -24.39 -8.51
C ASP A 63 -9.25 -25.27 -7.27
N LYS A 64 -8.80 -26.53 -7.37
CA LYS A 64 -8.93 -27.52 -6.30
C LYS A 64 -8.05 -27.20 -5.09
N ASP A 65 -6.83 -26.72 -5.31
CA ASP A 65 -5.89 -26.45 -4.22
C ASP A 65 -6.31 -25.17 -3.47
N LEU A 66 -6.74 -24.14 -4.21
CA LEU A 66 -7.29 -22.92 -3.61
C LEU A 66 -8.58 -23.21 -2.84
N ALA A 67 -9.50 -23.99 -3.41
CA ALA A 67 -10.73 -24.39 -2.73
C ALA A 67 -10.45 -25.14 -1.42
N MET A 68 -9.49 -26.06 -1.43
CA MET A 68 -9.04 -26.76 -0.21
C MET A 68 -8.51 -25.77 0.82
N ALA A 69 -7.63 -24.85 0.42
CA ALA A 69 -7.07 -23.87 1.34
C ALA A 69 -8.15 -22.98 1.96
N LEU A 70 -8.98 -22.35 1.13
CA LEU A 70 -10.02 -21.44 1.58
C LEU A 70 -11.08 -22.13 2.45
N SER A 71 -11.49 -23.36 2.13
CA SER A 71 -12.49 -24.07 2.95
C SER A 71 -11.96 -24.43 4.33
N ASN A 72 -10.70 -24.87 4.43
CA ASN A 72 -10.11 -25.19 5.73
C ASN A 72 -9.82 -23.93 6.56
N ILE A 73 -9.46 -22.82 5.91
CA ILE A 73 -9.35 -21.51 6.58
C ILE A 73 -10.72 -21.11 7.17
N HIS A 74 -11.80 -21.28 6.40
CA HIS A 74 -13.16 -20.97 6.85
C HIS A 74 -13.58 -21.81 8.08
N ASP A 75 -13.20 -23.08 8.12
CA ASP A 75 -13.54 -24.00 9.22
C ASP A 75 -12.68 -23.81 10.47
N GLY A 76 -11.54 -23.12 10.36
CA GLY A 76 -10.58 -22.95 11.44
C GLY A 76 -9.64 -24.14 11.67
N GLU A 77 -9.81 -25.26 10.95
CA GLU A 77 -8.93 -26.43 11.07
C GLU A 77 -7.58 -26.18 10.39
N LYS A 78 -6.49 -26.15 11.17
CA LYS A 78 -5.12 -25.90 10.68
C LYS A 78 -5.02 -24.62 9.82
N ALA A 79 -5.85 -23.62 10.12
CA ALA A 79 -5.98 -22.40 9.32
C ALA A 79 -4.63 -21.75 9.04
N ASP A 80 -3.72 -21.73 10.02
CA ASP A 80 -2.38 -21.11 9.88
C ASP A 80 -1.54 -21.75 8.76
N ALA A 81 -1.59 -23.07 8.60
CA ALA A 81 -0.82 -23.77 7.57
C ALA A 81 -1.40 -23.52 6.16
N TYR A 82 -2.72 -23.43 6.05
CA TYR A 82 -3.38 -23.07 4.79
C TYR A 82 -3.20 -21.59 4.43
N LYS A 83 -3.18 -20.71 5.43
CA LYS A 83 -2.81 -19.29 5.27
C LYS A 83 -1.37 -19.16 4.81
N ALA A 84 -0.44 -19.91 5.39
CA ALA A 84 0.95 -19.93 4.95
C ALA A 84 1.07 -20.34 3.46
N TRP A 85 0.35 -21.39 3.04
CA TRP A 85 0.27 -21.76 1.63
C TRP A 85 -0.32 -20.63 0.77
N LEU A 86 -1.42 -20.02 1.22
CA LEU A 86 -2.12 -18.95 0.51
C LEU A 86 -1.22 -17.72 0.32
N SER A 87 -0.38 -17.38 1.31
CA SER A 87 0.61 -16.30 1.22
C SER A 87 1.80 -16.64 0.31
N GLY A 88 1.86 -17.86 -0.23
CA GLY A 88 2.96 -18.30 -1.11
C GLY A 88 4.23 -18.69 -0.35
N ILE A 89 4.15 -18.92 0.96
CA ILE A 89 5.28 -19.41 1.75
C ILE A 89 5.68 -20.79 1.23
N ARG A 90 6.98 -20.98 1.04
CA ARG A 90 7.51 -22.25 0.51
C ARG A 90 7.26 -23.38 1.51
N MET A 91 6.51 -24.38 1.07
CA MET A 91 6.22 -25.58 1.85
C MET A 91 6.94 -26.80 1.28
N SER A 92 7.36 -27.72 2.16
CA SER A 92 7.88 -29.03 1.79
C SER A 92 6.79 -29.94 1.25
N SER A 93 7.18 -30.97 0.49
CA SER A 93 6.23 -31.97 -0.03
C SER A 93 5.46 -32.71 1.06
N THR A 94 6.06 -32.86 2.26
CA THR A 94 5.41 -33.48 3.42
C THR A 94 4.32 -32.58 3.98
N GLU A 95 4.57 -31.29 4.09
CA GLU A 95 3.57 -30.30 4.54
C GLU A 95 2.40 -30.22 3.56
N LEU A 96 2.67 -30.11 2.25
CA LEU A 96 1.64 -30.08 1.21
C LEU A 96 0.77 -31.33 1.24
N ARG A 97 1.38 -32.52 1.38
CA ARG A 97 0.65 -33.78 1.54
C ARG A 97 -0.22 -33.78 2.80
N GLY A 98 0.28 -33.22 3.90
CA GLY A 98 -0.46 -33.04 5.15
C GLY A 98 -1.66 -32.10 5.03
N LEU A 99 -1.61 -31.15 4.09
CA LEU A 99 -2.71 -30.23 3.73
C LEU A 99 -3.59 -30.75 2.58
N LYS A 100 -3.28 -31.93 2.02
CA LYS A 100 -3.92 -32.47 0.80
C LYS A 100 -3.88 -31.51 -0.39
N ILE A 101 -2.88 -30.63 -0.42
CA ILE A 101 -2.60 -29.72 -1.52
C ILE A 101 -1.64 -30.41 -2.48
N THR A 102 -1.95 -30.34 -3.78
CA THR A 102 -1.17 -31.02 -4.81
C THR A 102 0.00 -30.19 -5.32
N SER A 103 -0.18 -28.87 -5.46
CA SER A 103 0.78 -27.98 -6.10
C SER A 103 1.24 -26.86 -5.15
N PRO A 104 2.56 -26.59 -5.06
CA PRO A 104 3.04 -25.45 -4.32
C PRO A 104 2.74 -24.14 -5.07
N LEU A 105 2.46 -23.07 -4.33
CA LEU A 105 2.19 -21.74 -4.89
C LEU A 105 3.49 -20.98 -5.20
N VAL A 106 4.27 -21.46 -6.17
CA VAL A 106 5.61 -20.91 -6.48
C VAL A 106 5.57 -19.93 -7.65
N GLY A 107 4.91 -20.30 -8.76
CA GLY A 107 4.96 -19.52 -10.00
C GLY A 107 4.11 -18.25 -9.97
N ASP A 108 4.65 -17.18 -10.53
CA ASP A 108 4.01 -15.86 -10.58
C ASP A 108 2.64 -15.91 -11.26
N TYR A 109 2.52 -16.67 -12.35
CA TYR A 109 1.24 -16.88 -13.02
C TYR A 109 0.19 -17.52 -12.10
N LYS A 110 0.58 -18.51 -11.28
CA LYS A 110 -0.35 -19.17 -10.36
C LYS A 110 -0.76 -18.23 -9.22
N LYS A 111 0.18 -17.42 -8.70
CA LYS A 111 -0.12 -16.36 -7.72
C LYS A 111 -1.06 -15.31 -8.29
N TYR A 112 -0.83 -14.90 -9.53
CA TYR A 112 -1.71 -14.02 -10.27
C TYR A 112 -3.14 -14.59 -10.38
N GLU A 113 -3.28 -15.86 -10.79
CA GLU A 113 -4.59 -16.53 -10.89
C GLU A 113 -5.33 -16.58 -9.53
N VAL A 114 -4.60 -16.88 -8.45
CA VAL A 114 -5.16 -16.85 -7.10
C VAL A 114 -5.59 -15.43 -6.71
N MET A 115 -4.75 -14.43 -6.96
CA MET A 115 -5.06 -13.02 -6.71
C MET A 115 -6.33 -12.59 -7.48
N ARG A 116 -6.42 -12.91 -8.77
CA ARG A 116 -7.60 -12.64 -9.60
C ARG A 116 -8.87 -13.28 -9.02
N THR A 117 -8.77 -14.54 -8.62
CA THR A 117 -9.89 -15.29 -8.02
C THR A 117 -10.34 -14.66 -6.70
N LEU A 118 -9.39 -14.23 -5.85
CA LEU A 118 -9.70 -13.54 -4.60
C LEU A 118 -10.36 -12.18 -4.83
N ILE A 119 -9.93 -11.42 -5.84
CA ILE A 119 -10.57 -10.15 -6.23
C ILE A 119 -12.00 -10.42 -6.71
N GLU A 120 -12.20 -11.37 -7.62
CA GLU A 120 -13.53 -11.75 -8.12
C GLU A 120 -14.50 -12.08 -6.98
N HIS A 121 -14.04 -12.88 -6.01
CA HIS A 121 -14.87 -13.30 -4.90
C HIS A 121 -15.06 -12.21 -3.84
N SER A 122 -14.11 -11.29 -3.70
CA SER A 122 -14.27 -10.08 -2.90
C SER A 122 -15.43 -9.21 -3.44
N LEU A 123 -15.59 -9.13 -4.76
CA LEU A 123 -16.67 -8.37 -5.41
C LEU A 123 -18.08 -8.96 -5.23
N ILE A 124 -18.21 -10.14 -4.62
CA ILE A 124 -19.52 -10.66 -4.16
C ILE A 124 -19.99 -9.90 -2.91
N VAL A 125 -19.03 -9.44 -2.10
CA VAL A 125 -19.23 -8.85 -0.78
C VAL A 125 -19.13 -7.33 -0.81
N PHE A 126 -18.20 -6.83 -1.60
CA PHE A 126 -17.87 -5.42 -1.73
C PHE A 126 -18.37 -4.90 -3.08
N SER A 127 -18.74 -3.62 -3.13
CA SER A 127 -19.25 -3.03 -4.38
C SER A 127 -18.17 -2.79 -5.41
N SER A 128 -16.95 -2.60 -4.95
CA SER A 128 -15.76 -2.35 -5.75
C SER A 128 -14.51 -2.80 -5.01
N PHE A 129 -13.43 -2.98 -5.75
CA PHE A 129 -12.11 -3.36 -5.27
C PHE A 129 -11.08 -2.34 -5.78
N THR A 130 -10.35 -1.71 -4.87
CA THR A 130 -9.26 -0.79 -5.20
C THR A 130 -7.93 -1.41 -4.79
N LEU A 131 -7.08 -1.68 -5.77
CA LEU A 131 -5.70 -2.10 -5.54
C LEU A 131 -4.78 -0.88 -5.65
N ILE A 132 -4.08 -0.56 -4.57
CA ILE A 132 -3.04 0.45 -4.52
C ILE A 132 -1.69 -0.27 -4.61
N VAL A 133 -0.89 0.08 -5.61
CA VAL A 133 0.46 -0.45 -5.83
C VAL A 133 1.45 0.69 -5.71
N ASP A 134 2.24 0.66 -4.64
CA ASP A 134 3.28 1.65 -4.36
C ASP A 134 4.67 1.19 -4.81
N GLU A 135 5.56 2.16 -4.97
CA GLU A 135 6.96 1.98 -5.33
C GLU A 135 7.18 1.19 -6.64
N LEU A 136 6.37 1.42 -7.67
CA LEU A 136 6.45 0.68 -8.94
C LEU A 136 7.82 0.81 -9.65
N GLU A 137 8.55 1.89 -9.41
CA GLU A 137 9.91 2.15 -9.89
C GLU A 137 10.93 1.10 -9.40
N ASN A 138 10.65 0.40 -8.30
CA ASN A 138 11.53 -0.63 -7.76
C ASN A 138 11.49 -1.93 -8.58
N ALA A 139 10.52 -2.11 -9.47
CA ALA A 139 10.39 -3.33 -10.27
C ALA A 139 11.46 -3.37 -11.38
N PRO A 140 12.35 -4.37 -11.42
CA PRO A 140 13.27 -4.53 -12.53
C PRO A 140 12.51 -4.89 -13.83
N PRO A 141 13.06 -4.63 -15.03
CA PRO A 141 12.35 -4.83 -16.30
C PRO A 141 11.73 -6.22 -16.50
N GLY A 142 12.38 -7.27 -15.98
CA GLY A 142 11.86 -8.64 -16.04
C GLY A 142 10.57 -8.83 -15.21
N LEU A 143 10.46 -8.18 -14.06
CA LEU A 143 9.26 -8.17 -13.23
C LEU A 143 8.22 -7.19 -13.77
N ALA A 144 8.64 -5.97 -14.11
CA ALA A 144 7.77 -4.87 -14.54
C ALA A 144 6.84 -5.28 -15.69
N LYS A 145 7.37 -6.03 -16.67
CA LYS A 145 6.56 -6.56 -17.76
C LYS A 145 5.46 -7.52 -17.28
N GLY A 146 5.81 -8.53 -16.50
CA GLY A 146 4.86 -9.54 -16.01
C GLY A 146 3.85 -8.97 -15.03
N LEU A 147 4.30 -8.10 -14.12
CA LEU A 147 3.44 -7.34 -13.21
C LEU A 147 2.51 -6.43 -14.01
N GLY A 148 3.02 -5.71 -15.00
CA GLY A 148 2.21 -4.80 -15.82
C GLY A 148 1.15 -5.53 -16.65
N ASP A 149 1.47 -6.69 -17.21
CA ASP A 149 0.50 -7.55 -17.89
C ASP A 149 -0.58 -8.07 -16.92
N ALA A 150 -0.20 -8.46 -15.70
CA ALA A 150 -1.14 -8.87 -14.66
C ALA A 150 -2.06 -7.73 -14.23
N LEU A 151 -1.52 -6.54 -13.94
CA LEU A 151 -2.30 -5.36 -13.56
C LEU A 151 -3.27 -4.93 -14.66
N ARG A 152 -2.83 -4.95 -15.92
CA ARG A 152 -3.71 -4.71 -17.07
C ARG A 152 -4.85 -5.73 -17.12
N ASP A 153 -4.54 -7.01 -17.00
CA ASP A 153 -5.54 -8.08 -17.06
C ASP A 153 -6.58 -7.96 -15.93
N LEU A 154 -6.19 -7.49 -14.73
CA LEU A 154 -7.13 -7.17 -13.66
C LEU A 154 -8.08 -6.01 -14.03
N ILE A 155 -7.55 -4.93 -14.61
CA ILE A 155 -8.36 -3.79 -15.07
C ILE A 155 -9.36 -4.26 -16.13
N ASP A 156 -8.91 -5.02 -17.13
CA ASP A 156 -9.76 -5.50 -18.21
C ASP A 156 -10.80 -6.53 -17.71
N SER A 157 -10.45 -7.39 -16.75
CA SER A 157 -11.33 -8.43 -16.18
C SER A 157 -12.46 -7.86 -15.33
N PHE A 158 -12.26 -6.70 -14.68
CA PHE A 158 -13.17 -6.14 -13.69
C PHE A 158 -13.48 -4.65 -13.96
N TYR A 159 -13.61 -4.27 -15.23
CA TYR A 159 -13.64 -2.89 -15.70
C TYR A 159 -14.65 -1.93 -15.01
N ASP A 160 -15.76 -2.45 -14.45
CA ASP A 160 -16.81 -1.65 -13.82
C ASP A 160 -16.70 -1.56 -12.29
N LYS A 161 -15.85 -2.38 -11.68
CA LYS A 161 -15.77 -2.55 -10.22
C LYS A 161 -14.36 -2.56 -9.66
N PHE A 162 -13.35 -2.50 -10.50
CA PHE A 162 -11.95 -2.48 -10.08
C PHE A 162 -11.32 -1.12 -10.36
N SER A 163 -10.49 -0.67 -9.42
CA SER A 163 -9.67 0.53 -9.57
C SER A 163 -8.23 0.18 -9.23
N LEU A 164 -7.31 0.63 -10.09
CA LEU A 164 -5.87 0.52 -9.87
C LEU A 164 -5.33 1.90 -9.57
N VAL A 165 -4.63 2.03 -8.44
CA VAL A 165 -3.85 3.23 -8.11
C VAL A 165 -2.39 2.81 -8.10
N CYS A 166 -1.58 3.52 -8.87
CA CYS A 166 -0.16 3.27 -9.02
C CYS A 166 0.57 4.50 -8.51
N SER A 167 1.45 4.35 -7.51
CA SER A 167 2.36 5.40 -7.09
C SER A 167 3.80 5.03 -7.42
N TYR A 168 4.53 6.04 -7.88
CA TYR A 168 5.92 5.93 -8.27
C TYR A 168 6.58 7.30 -8.19
N THR A 169 7.86 7.32 -7.84
CA THR A 169 8.66 8.54 -7.91
C THR A 169 9.17 8.73 -9.33
N THR A 170 8.80 9.83 -10.00
CA THR A 170 9.40 10.21 -11.29
C THR A 170 10.05 11.57 -11.22
N GLU A 171 11.17 11.74 -11.92
CA GLU A 171 11.49 13.04 -12.51
C GLU A 171 10.71 13.26 -13.84
N ILE A 172 10.34 12.18 -14.58
CA ILE A 172 9.63 12.22 -15.87
C ILE A 172 8.62 11.06 -16.04
N ALA A 173 7.38 11.35 -16.48
CA ALA A 173 6.28 10.39 -16.65
C ALA A 173 6.51 9.27 -17.71
N ASP A 174 7.34 9.53 -18.73
CA ASP A 174 7.61 8.58 -19.83
C ASP A 174 8.46 7.37 -19.40
N GLU A 175 9.02 7.37 -18.20
CA GLU A 175 9.94 6.34 -17.70
C GLU A 175 9.26 5.01 -17.36
N MET A 176 7.93 4.95 -17.19
CA MET A 176 7.24 3.67 -16.94
C MET A 176 7.46 2.67 -18.09
N ILE A 177 7.44 3.15 -19.34
CA ILE A 177 7.71 2.32 -20.51
C ILE A 177 9.17 1.86 -20.52
N ASP A 178 10.09 2.75 -20.14
CA ASP A 178 11.52 2.48 -20.08
C ASP A 178 11.89 1.50 -18.94
N TRP A 179 11.14 1.52 -17.83
CA TRP A 179 11.22 0.54 -16.74
C TRP A 179 10.66 -0.84 -17.13
N GLY A 180 10.05 -0.97 -18.31
CA GLY A 180 9.58 -2.23 -18.87
C GLY A 180 8.09 -2.50 -18.65
N TYR A 181 7.33 -1.54 -18.10
CA TYR A 181 5.88 -1.66 -18.06
C TYR A 181 5.32 -1.52 -19.49
N GLY A 182 4.47 -2.47 -19.87
CA GLY A 182 3.94 -2.51 -21.23
C GLY A 182 3.10 -1.27 -21.56
N LYS A 183 3.21 -0.77 -22.79
CA LYS A 183 2.36 0.33 -23.33
C LYS A 183 0.86 0.10 -23.15
N PHE A 184 0.44 -1.15 -23.03
CA PHE A 184 -0.96 -1.50 -22.81
C PHE A 184 -1.44 -1.17 -21.39
N LEU A 185 -0.61 -1.36 -20.36
CA LEU A 185 -0.95 -0.90 -19.01
C LEU A 185 -1.04 0.62 -18.98
N TYR A 186 -0.03 1.31 -19.54
CA TYR A 186 0.01 2.77 -19.56
C TYR A 186 -1.25 3.38 -20.19
N LYS A 187 -1.75 2.82 -21.31
CA LYS A 187 -3.00 3.26 -21.94
C LYS A 187 -4.27 3.06 -21.11
N ARG A 188 -4.23 2.25 -20.05
CA ARG A 188 -5.34 2.04 -19.11
C ARG A 188 -5.25 2.90 -17.87
N LEU A 189 -4.11 3.55 -17.64
CA LEU A 189 -3.98 4.57 -16.61
C LEU A 189 -4.58 5.87 -17.16
N GLU A 190 -5.85 6.11 -16.87
CA GLU A 190 -6.62 7.23 -17.42
C GLU A 190 -6.22 8.59 -16.84
N HIS A 191 -5.67 8.57 -15.62
CA HIS A 191 -5.35 9.77 -14.86
C HIS A 191 -3.95 9.65 -14.27
N GLU A 192 -3.16 10.69 -14.50
CA GLU A 192 -1.88 10.89 -13.84
C GLU A 192 -1.97 12.14 -12.97
N VAL A 193 -1.65 12.00 -11.68
CA VAL A 193 -1.66 13.09 -10.72
C VAL A 193 -0.23 13.30 -10.24
N LYS A 194 0.39 14.38 -10.69
CA LYS A 194 1.70 14.78 -10.18
C LYS A 194 1.56 15.46 -8.82
N MET A 195 2.32 14.97 -7.84
CA MET A 195 2.45 15.62 -6.54
C MET A 195 3.77 16.40 -6.50
N ASP A 196 3.69 17.72 -6.55
CA ASP A 196 4.87 18.58 -6.48
C ASP A 196 5.46 18.62 -5.05
N ALA A 197 6.75 18.94 -4.96
CA ALA A 197 7.42 19.18 -3.69
C ALA A 197 6.72 20.26 -2.87
N LEU A 198 6.80 20.16 -1.54
CA LEU A 198 6.12 21.10 -0.65
C LEU A 198 6.80 22.47 -0.70
N GLY A 199 6.05 23.48 -1.15
CA GLY A 199 6.45 24.88 -1.00
C GLY A 199 6.43 25.32 0.47
N ILE A 200 7.04 26.48 0.72
CA ILE A 200 7.15 27.09 2.06
C ILE A 200 5.79 27.20 2.77
N ASP A 201 4.79 27.77 2.10
CA ASP A 201 3.48 28.03 2.72
C ASP A 201 2.73 26.71 3.02
N ALA A 202 2.82 25.74 2.12
CA ALA A 202 2.25 24.41 2.31
C ALA A 202 2.93 23.68 3.47
N THR A 203 4.26 23.80 3.61
CA THR A 203 5.02 23.26 4.75
C THR A 203 4.58 23.89 6.07
N ILE A 204 4.42 25.21 6.14
CA ILE A 204 3.97 25.89 7.36
C ILE A 204 2.57 25.38 7.77
N ALA A 205 1.66 25.24 6.81
CA ALA A 205 0.32 24.70 7.05
C ALA A 205 0.36 23.23 7.50
N LEU A 206 1.21 22.41 6.87
CA LEU A 206 1.45 21.03 7.25
C LEU A 206 1.94 20.93 8.70
N LEU A 207 2.95 21.72 9.09
CA LEU A 207 3.52 21.68 10.44
C LEU A 207 2.52 22.12 11.50
N ARG A 208 1.69 23.14 11.24
CA ARG A 208 0.61 23.53 12.16
C ARG A 208 -0.34 22.37 12.41
N THR A 209 -0.83 21.73 11.33
CA THR A 209 -1.74 20.59 11.40
C THR A 209 -1.08 19.40 12.11
N HIS A 210 0.18 19.10 11.78
CA HIS A 210 0.94 18.02 12.39
C HIS A 210 1.11 18.25 13.90
N HIS A 211 1.54 19.44 14.33
CA HIS A 211 1.71 19.76 15.75
C HIS A 211 0.39 19.73 16.53
N GLU A 212 -0.72 20.17 15.92
CA GLU A 212 -2.06 20.10 16.51
C GLU A 212 -2.44 18.65 16.84
N CYS A 213 -2.22 17.72 15.89
CA CYS A 213 -2.54 16.29 16.06
C CYS A 213 -1.87 15.63 17.28
N TYR A 214 -0.65 16.05 17.63
CA TYR A 214 0.10 15.48 18.76
C TYR A 214 -0.06 16.28 20.07
N ARG A 215 -0.78 17.41 20.04
CA ARG A 215 -0.91 18.24 21.23
C ARG A 215 -1.94 17.64 22.19
N LYS A 216 -1.53 17.50 23.46
CA LYS A 216 -2.47 17.10 24.53
C LYS A 216 -3.53 18.19 24.69
N ALA A 217 -4.80 17.82 24.77
CA ALA A 217 -5.94 18.74 24.88
C ALA A 217 -5.82 19.81 25.98
N LYS A 218 -5.02 19.56 27.03
CA LYS A 218 -4.76 20.48 28.14
C LYS A 218 -3.73 21.59 27.83
N TYR A 219 -2.94 21.44 26.77
CA TYR A 219 -1.93 22.42 26.37
C TYR A 219 -2.55 23.39 25.36
N LYS A 220 -2.88 24.60 25.82
CA LYS A 220 -3.33 25.70 24.96
C LYS A 220 -2.13 26.52 24.51
N VAL A 221 -1.96 26.69 23.21
CA VAL A 221 -0.99 27.62 22.63
C VAL A 221 -1.72 28.63 21.75
N LYS A 222 -1.07 29.75 21.44
CA LYS A 222 -1.63 30.80 20.58
C LYS A 222 -1.46 30.51 19.08
N ASP A 223 -0.39 29.80 18.73
CA ASP A 223 -0.10 29.36 17.38
C ASP A 223 0.25 27.88 17.41
N GLU A 224 -0.44 27.11 16.59
CA GLU A 224 -0.26 25.67 16.44
C GLU A 224 1.16 25.32 15.99
N LEU A 225 1.88 26.27 15.38
CA LEU A 225 3.26 26.09 14.94
C LEU A 225 4.27 25.95 16.10
N PHE A 226 3.92 26.33 17.33
CA PHE A 226 4.82 26.25 18.49
C PHE A 226 5.40 24.82 18.67
N PRO A 227 6.73 24.66 18.86
CA PRO A 227 7.72 25.67 19.24
C PRO A 227 8.41 26.41 18.07
N PHE A 228 7.95 26.23 16.84
CA PHE A 228 8.51 26.88 15.67
C PHE A 228 7.93 28.28 15.47
N GLU A 229 8.76 29.18 14.93
CA GLU A 229 8.30 30.40 14.28
C GLU A 229 8.34 30.21 12.76
N GLU A 230 7.47 30.92 12.03
CA GLU A 230 7.47 30.85 10.56
C GLU A 230 8.84 31.18 9.95
N SER A 231 9.60 32.09 10.58
CA SER A 231 10.96 32.43 10.15
C SER A 231 11.92 31.23 10.21
N GLY A 232 11.79 30.38 11.22
CA GLY A 232 12.57 29.15 11.32
C GLY A 232 12.19 28.13 10.26
N VAL A 233 10.90 27.96 10.00
CA VAL A 233 10.42 27.04 8.95
C VAL A 233 10.87 27.53 7.56
N LYS A 234 10.74 28.82 7.28
CA LYS A 234 11.20 29.44 6.03
C LYS A 234 12.69 29.19 5.80
N GLN A 235 13.52 29.50 6.79
CA GLN A 235 14.95 29.28 6.71
C GLN A 235 15.29 27.80 6.51
N LEU A 236 14.58 26.88 7.18
CA LEU A 236 14.81 25.45 7.01
C LEU A 236 14.53 25.02 5.56
N ILE A 237 13.39 25.42 5.00
CA ILE A 237 13.02 25.03 3.63
C ILE A 237 13.95 25.66 2.59
N GLU A 238 14.40 26.89 2.79
CA GLU A 238 15.37 27.55 1.90
C GLU A 238 16.75 26.87 1.89
N LEU A 239 17.09 26.11 2.94
CA LEU A 239 18.35 25.39 3.05
C LEU A 239 18.27 23.95 2.54
N ILE A 240 17.09 23.32 2.53
CA ILE A 240 16.92 21.95 2.02
C ILE A 240 17.02 21.98 0.50
N ASP A 241 17.69 20.99 -0.10
CA ASP A 241 17.67 20.80 -1.55
C ASP A 241 16.22 20.74 -2.03
N PRO A 242 15.78 21.59 -2.98
CA PRO A 242 14.42 21.53 -3.51
C PRO A 242 13.99 20.14 -3.97
N LYS A 243 14.93 19.30 -4.43
CA LYS A 243 14.70 17.90 -4.81
C LYS A 243 14.48 16.96 -3.64
N GLU A 244 14.78 17.38 -2.42
CA GLU A 244 14.67 16.61 -1.17
C GLU A 244 13.63 17.21 -0.21
N CYS A 245 12.86 18.21 -0.67
CA CYS A 245 11.85 18.93 0.11
C CYS A 245 10.54 18.12 0.28
N TYR A 246 10.67 16.93 0.83
CA TYR A 246 9.59 15.99 1.14
C TYR A 246 9.26 15.99 2.63
N PRO A 247 8.03 15.57 3.02
CA PRO A 247 7.62 15.51 4.43
C PRO A 247 8.64 14.82 5.36
N ARG A 248 9.25 13.71 4.92
CA ARG A 248 10.23 12.96 5.72
C ARG A 248 11.45 13.80 6.08
N THR A 249 12.07 14.44 5.09
CA THR A 249 13.25 15.29 5.27
C THR A 249 12.94 16.47 6.19
N ILE A 250 11.83 17.16 5.91
CA ILE A 250 11.37 18.30 6.69
C ILE A 250 11.15 17.91 8.15
N LEU A 251 10.37 16.85 8.41
CA LEU A 251 10.03 16.41 9.75
C LEU A 251 11.26 15.90 10.52
N THR A 252 12.22 15.26 9.85
CA THR A 252 13.49 14.82 10.46
C THR A 252 14.30 16.01 10.93
N ASN A 253 14.51 17.00 10.07
CA ASN A 253 15.22 18.23 10.43
C ASN A 253 14.47 19.03 11.50
N CYS A 254 13.13 19.09 11.44
CA CYS A 254 12.30 19.65 12.51
C CYS A 254 12.51 18.91 13.85
N GLY A 255 12.64 17.59 13.85
CA GLY A 255 12.95 16.82 15.06
C GLY A 255 14.24 17.27 15.73
N VAL A 256 15.32 17.39 14.94
CA VAL A 256 16.64 17.87 15.41
C VAL A 256 16.53 19.29 15.98
N LEU A 257 15.90 20.20 15.24
CA LEU A 257 15.73 21.60 15.66
C LEU A 257 14.87 21.72 16.92
N GLY A 258 13.79 20.94 17.01
CA GLY A 258 12.90 20.91 18.17
C GLY A 258 13.62 20.43 19.43
N GLU A 259 14.47 19.40 19.32
CA GLU A 259 15.28 18.91 20.44
C GLU A 259 16.28 19.97 20.92
N GLN A 260 16.99 20.63 19.99
CA GLN A 260 17.94 21.69 20.33
C GLN A 260 17.26 22.91 20.95
N ALA A 261 16.12 23.34 20.40
CA ALA A 261 15.31 24.42 20.94
C ALA A 261 14.83 24.10 22.37
N ALA A 262 14.39 22.86 22.61
CA ALA A 262 13.97 22.40 23.93
C ALA A 262 15.14 22.41 24.94
N LYS A 263 16.33 21.92 24.57
CA LYS A 263 17.54 21.94 25.43
C LYS A 263 17.94 23.34 25.85
N GLN A 264 17.77 24.32 24.95
CA GLN A 264 18.12 25.72 25.19
C GLN A 264 16.94 26.53 25.76
N ASN A 265 15.75 25.92 25.89
CA ASN A 265 14.50 26.59 26.27
C ASN A 265 14.19 27.82 25.41
N ILE A 266 14.41 27.70 24.09
CA ILE A 266 14.12 28.73 23.08
C ILE A 266 13.12 28.20 22.04
N LYS A 267 12.73 29.05 21.11
CA LYS A 267 11.93 28.67 19.93
C LYS A 267 12.82 28.34 18.74
N VAL A 268 12.28 27.60 17.78
CA VAL A 268 12.95 27.41 16.49
C VAL A 268 12.75 28.66 15.62
N THR A 269 13.84 29.39 15.41
CA THR A 269 13.92 30.64 14.63
C THR A 269 14.94 30.48 13.50
N ALA A 270 14.95 31.38 12.52
CA ALA A 270 15.96 31.37 11.45
C ALA A 270 17.41 31.30 11.98
N LYS A 271 17.70 32.03 13.06
CA LYS A 271 19.03 32.03 13.70
C LYS A 271 19.42 30.66 14.26
N LEU A 272 18.47 29.94 14.86
CA LEU A 272 18.73 28.59 15.36
C LEU A 272 19.01 27.66 14.18
N VAL A 273 18.19 27.72 13.13
CA VAL A 273 18.39 26.91 11.92
C VAL A 273 19.78 27.12 11.33
N ASP A 274 20.21 28.38 11.21
CA ASP A 274 21.55 28.70 10.68
C ASP A 274 22.68 28.17 11.57
N ALA A 275 22.52 28.27 12.90
CA ALA A 275 23.50 27.74 13.85
C ALA A 275 23.57 26.21 13.84
N SER A 276 22.52 25.54 13.34
CA SER A 276 22.37 24.08 13.40
C SER A 276 22.65 23.36 12.09
N LYS A 277 23.05 24.08 11.03
CA LYS A 277 23.20 23.53 9.66
C LYS A 277 24.01 22.24 9.60
N GLU A 278 25.10 22.14 10.36
CA GLU A 278 25.98 20.97 10.38
C GLU A 278 25.31 19.68 10.89
N PHE A 279 24.16 19.80 11.57
CA PHE A 279 23.38 18.68 12.09
C PHE A 279 22.15 18.37 11.24
N LEU A 280 21.85 19.17 10.23
CA LEU A 280 20.70 18.98 9.36
C LEU A 280 21.11 18.16 8.14
N SER A 281 20.17 17.36 7.64
CA SER A 281 20.40 16.50 6.48
C SER A 281 19.83 17.13 5.22
N TYR A 282 20.43 16.79 4.07
CA TYR A 282 19.95 17.16 2.72
C TYR A 282 19.90 18.67 2.46
N LEU A 283 20.92 19.40 2.96
CA LEU A 283 21.06 20.83 2.71
C LEU A 283 21.82 21.12 1.40
N VAL A 284 21.56 22.30 0.82
CA VAL A 284 22.32 22.91 -0.30
C VAL A 284 23.61 23.57 0.17
#